data_AF-A0A072UC03-F1
#
_entry.id   AF-A0A072UC03-F1
#
_cell.length_a   1.000
_cell.length_b   1.000
_cell.length_c   1.000
_cell.angle_alpha   90.00
_cell.angle_beta   90.00
_cell.angle_gamma   90.00
#
_symmetry.space_group_name_H-M   'P 1'
#
loop_
_entity.id
_entity.type
_entity.pdbx_description
1 polymer ?
#
loop_
_entity_poly.entity_id
_entity_poly.type
_entity_poly.pdbx_seq_one_letter_code
_entity_poly.pdbx_strand_id
1 'polypeptide(L)' 'MPEMIQFDYLMILFIFLIFVVTNIMAWRPDCKENNDCPTFYCATWINTCIKFKCYCIRPWG' A
#
# COMPACT_ATOMS: atom_id res chain seq x y z
N MET A 1 19.38 37.58 10.77
CA MET A 1 18.83 36.78 9.65
C MET A 1 18.55 35.32 10.05
N PRO A 2 17.68 35.02 11.04
CA PRO A 2 17.23 33.65 11.34
C PRO A 2 15.90 33.27 10.68
N GLU A 3 15.15 34.24 10.13
CA GLU A 3 13.78 34.01 9.63
C GLU A 3 13.71 33.07 8.41
N MET A 4 14.76 33.04 7.58
CA MET A 4 14.82 32.14 6.43
C MET A 4 14.91 30.65 6.83
N ILE A 5 15.54 30.32 7.96
CA ILE A 5 15.72 28.94 8.43
C ILE A 5 14.42 28.35 9.01
N GLN A 6 13.59 29.20 9.62
CA GLN A 6 12.28 28.77 10.16
C GLN A 6 11.28 28.41 9.06
N PHE A 7 11.32 29.12 7.94
CA PHE A 7 10.40 28.88 6.82
C PHE A 7 10.64 27.50 6.19
N ASP A 8 11.90 27.16 5.92
CA ASP A 8 12.28 25.86 5.36
C ASP A 8 11.91 24.70 6.29
N TYR A 9 12.11 24.89 7.60
CA TYR A 9 11.76 23.88 8.59
C TYR A 9 10.26 23.58 8.62
N LEU A 10 9.41 24.63 8.59
CA LEU A 10 7.96 24.47 8.56
C LEU A 10 7.47 23.80 7.28
N MET A 11 8.10 24.11 6.14
CA MET A 11 7.75 23.51 4.86
C MET A 11 8.07 22.00 4.82
N ILE A 12 9.26 21.60 5.31
CA ILE A 12 9.64 20.19 5.42
C ILE A 12 8.70 19.43 6.36
N LEU A 13 8.36 20.04 7.50
CA LEU A 13 7.42 19.46 8.47
C LEU A 13 6.04 19.21 7.84
N PHE A 14 5.52 20.17 7.08
CA PHE A 14 4.25 20.05 6.37
C PHE A 14 4.27 18.93 5.32
N ILE A 15 5.35 18.82 4.56
CA ILE A 15 5.52 17.74 3.58
C ILE A 15 5.49 16.39 4.28
N PHE A 16 6.25 16.21 5.38
CA PHE A 16 6.22 14.98 6.16
C PHE A 16 4.84 14.63 6.70
N LEU A 17 4.10 15.61 7.24
CA LEU A 17 2.73 15.41 7.71
C LEU A 17 1.79 14.98 6.58
N ILE A 18 1.89 15.59 5.40
CA ILE A 18 1.12 15.17 4.22
C ILE A 18 1.45 13.73 3.83
N PHE A 19 2.73 13.34 3.81
CA PHE A 19 3.14 11.96 3.51
C PHE A 19 2.54 10.94 4.48
N VAL A 20 2.49 11.27 5.78
CA VAL A 20 1.90 10.40 6.81
C VAL A 20 0.39 10.33 6.68
N VAL A 21 -0.29 11.47 6.50
CA VAL A 21 -1.77 11.55 6.40
C VAL A 21 -2.28 10.89 5.12
N THR A 22 -1.62 11.14 3.99
CA THR A 22 -1.99 10.52 2.70
C THR A 22 -1.62 9.06 2.63
N ASN A 23 -0.80 8.56 3.57
CA ASN A 23 -0.42 7.16 3.70
C ASN A 23 0.07 6.58 2.36
N ILE A 24 0.84 7.37 1.60
CA ILE A 24 1.35 6.98 0.27
C ILE A 24 2.19 5.69 0.37
N MET A 25 2.81 5.42 1.52
CA MET A 25 3.55 4.18 1.80
C MET A 25 2.66 3.00 2.27
N ALA A 26 1.38 3.21 2.60
CA ALA A 26 0.43 2.10 2.84
C ALA A 26 -0.04 1.44 1.55
N TRP A 27 0.28 2.00 0.38
CA TRP A 27 0.12 1.33 -0.91
C TRP A 27 1.22 0.29 -1.14
N ARG A 28 1.51 -0.53 -0.12
CA ARG A 28 2.26 -1.76 -0.35
C ARG A 28 1.29 -2.77 -0.95
N PRO A 29 1.54 -3.25 -2.17
CA PRO A 29 0.72 -4.28 -2.77
C PRO A 29 0.82 -5.56 -1.94
N ASP A 30 -0.31 -6.15 -1.52
CA ASP A 30 -0.34 -7.44 -0.81
C ASP A 30 0.12 -8.58 -1.74
N CYS A 31 -0.07 -8.41 -3.05
CA CYS A 31 0.40 -9.32 -4.09
C CYS A 31 0.75 -8.56 -5.36
N LYS A 32 1.69 -9.08 -6.14
CA LYS A 32 1.98 -8.61 -7.51
C LYS A 32 1.59 -9.68 -8.53
N GLU A 33 1.80 -10.94 -8.18
CA GLU A 33 1.46 -12.11 -8.97
C GLU A 33 0.54 -13.05 -8.18
N ASN A 34 -0.15 -13.95 -8.88
CA ASN A 34 -1.04 -14.93 -8.23
C ASN A 34 -0.30 -15.82 -7.23
N ASN A 35 0.99 -16.07 -7.45
CA ASN A 35 1.85 -16.89 -6.59
C ASN A 35 2.33 -16.14 -5.33
N ASP A 36 2.21 -14.81 -5.28
CA ASP A 36 2.50 -14.05 -4.05
C ASP A 36 1.41 -14.27 -2.99
N CYS A 37 0.22 -14.71 -3.42
CA CYS A 37 -0.86 -15.05 -2.51
C CYS A 37 -0.56 -16.37 -1.80
N PRO A 38 -0.66 -16.43 -0.46
CA PRO A 38 -0.40 -17.66 0.29
C PRO A 38 -1.26 -18.80 -0.24
N THR A 39 -0.69 -19.98 -0.45
CA THR A 39 -1.41 -21.12 -1.04
C THR A 39 -2.61 -21.55 -0.19
N PHE A 40 -2.52 -21.37 1.13
CA PHE A 40 -3.58 -21.62 2.12
C PHE A 40 -4.59 -20.48 2.28
N TYR A 41 -4.43 -19.36 1.56
CA TYR A 41 -5.34 -18.22 1.64
C TYR A 41 -6.77 -18.60 1.20
N CYS A 42 -6.86 -19.55 0.26
CA CYS A 42 -8.12 -20.07 -0.25
C CYS A 42 -8.13 -21.60 -0.08
N ALA A 43 -8.93 -22.13 0.84
CA ALA A 43 -8.96 -23.57 1.13
C ALA A 43 -9.44 -24.44 -0.05
N THR A 44 -10.33 -23.92 -0.90
CA THR A 44 -10.99 -24.70 -1.98
C THR A 44 -11.13 -23.90 -3.28
N TRP A 45 -10.56 -22.70 -3.33
CA TRP A 45 -10.79 -21.70 -4.39
C TRP A 45 -9.45 -21.30 -5.01
N ILE A 46 -9.46 -20.78 -6.24
CA ILE A 46 -8.23 -20.32 -6.90
C ILE A 46 -7.82 -18.96 -6.33
N ASN A 47 -6.56 -18.88 -5.91
CA ASN A 47 -5.92 -17.69 -5.39
C ASN A 47 -5.56 -16.82 -6.60
N THR A 48 -6.06 -15.59 -6.64
CA THR A 48 -5.76 -14.66 -7.73
C THR A 48 -5.45 -13.29 -7.16
N CYS A 49 -4.43 -12.65 -7.71
CA CYS A 49 -4.06 -11.29 -7.40
C CYS A 49 -4.84 -10.34 -8.32
N ILE A 50 -5.76 -9.55 -7.75
CA ILE A 50 -6.47 -8.49 -8.48
C ILE A 50 -6.20 -7.17 -7.78
N LYS A 51 -5.78 -6.15 -8.53
CA LYS A 51 -5.52 -4.80 -8.00
C LYS A 51 -4.66 -4.85 -6.71
N PHE A 52 -3.61 -5.65 -6.74
CA PHE A 52 -2.68 -5.80 -5.62
C PHE A 52 -3.26 -6.38 -4.33
N LYS A 53 -4.40 -7.06 -4.41
CA LYS A 53 -5.01 -7.82 -3.31
C LYS A 53 -5.28 -9.26 -3.72
N CYS A 54 -5.11 -10.17 -2.78
CA CYS A 54 -5.44 -11.58 -2.97
C CYS A 54 -6.94 -11.81 -2.84
N TYR A 55 -7.52 -12.44 -3.86
CA TYR A 55 -8.91 -12.86 -3.91
C TYR A 55 -9.00 -14.36 -4.11
N CYS A 56 -10.06 -14.95 -3.54
CA CYS A 56 -10.46 -16.32 -3.80
C CYS A 56 -11.53 -16.32 -4.87
N ILE A 57 -11.30 -17.00 -5.99
CA ILE A 57 -12.28 -17.15 -7.08
C ILE A 57 -12.67 -18.62 -7.17
N ARG A 58 -13.98 -18.90 -7.20
CA ARG A 58 -14.50 -20.27 -7.37
C ARG A 58 -14.22 -20.73 -8.81
N PRO A 59 -13.54 -21.87 -9.02
CA PRO A 59 -13.27 -22.39 -10.36
C PRO A 59 -14.50 -22.93 -11.10
N TRP A 60 -15.59 -23.21 -10.39
CA TRP A 60 -16.82 -23.77 -10.96
C TRP A 60 -18.03 -22.99 -10.45
N GLY A 61 -18.69 -22.29 -11.36
CA GLY A 61 -20.07 -21.80 -11.23
C GLY A 61 -20.99 -22.72 -11.98
#